data_AF-A0A432XY94-F1
#
_entry.id   AF-A0A432XY94-F1
#
_cell.length_a   1.000
_cell.length_b   1.000
_cell.length_c   1.000
_cell.angle_alpha   90.00
_cell.angle_beta   90.00
_cell.angle_gamma   90.00
#
_symmetry.space_group_name_H-M   'P 1'
#
loop_
_entity.id
_entity.type
_entity.pdbx_description
1 polymer ?
#
loop_
_entity_poly.entity_id
_entity_poly.type
_entity_poly.pdbx_seq_one_letter_code
_entity_poly.pdbx_strand_id
1 'polypeptide(L)'
;MQRSLNWQPSATLETLKTRAALLATTRAFFAARDVLEVDTPLLAQCGVTDPHLENLQTELLNTTYYLQTSPEYAMKRLLAAGSGCIYQLSKVFRADEQSPRHNPEFTMLEWYRVGYSMQELIAEVGALLHATVNAPPLLQMTYQQLFLDRLGVDPLAPNALVQLQTELAQRPELRDWASAENDLDTLLEGAMALVIEPQLQPEAPLVVTHYPASQAALAQLDPSDQRVALRFEVFYGGLELANGYQELTDAALQAQRFAADNARRAQLGKAQRNGDARLLAALQQGMPACSGVALGFDRLAMLACRKQHIAEILPFAIDRA
;
A
#
# COMPACT_ATOMS: atom_id res chain seq x y z
N MET A 1 5.42 42.75 4.55
CA MET A 1 5.19 42.13 3.24
C MET A 1 4.01 41.18 3.37
N GLN A 2 2.88 41.47 2.71
CA GLN A 2 1.80 40.50 2.59
C GLN A 2 2.38 39.26 1.89
N ARG A 3 2.39 38.11 2.56
CA ARG A 3 2.55 36.82 1.86
C ARG A 3 1.40 36.79 0.84
N SER A 4 1.74 36.91 -0.44
CA SER A 4 0.79 36.71 -1.53
C SER A 4 0.08 35.38 -1.29
N LEU A 5 -1.24 35.42 -1.05
CA LEU A 5 -2.06 34.23 -0.92
C LEU A 5 -2.02 33.48 -2.26
N ASN A 6 -1.48 32.26 -2.24
CA ASN A 6 -1.27 31.46 -3.43
C ASN A 6 -2.57 30.73 -3.82
N TRP A 7 -3.51 31.46 -4.41
CA TRP A 7 -4.84 30.95 -4.79
C TRP A 7 -4.82 30.02 -6.02
N GLN A 8 -3.71 30.01 -6.78
CA GLN A 8 -3.63 29.23 -8.02
C GLN A 8 -3.43 27.73 -7.72
N PRO A 9 -3.98 26.85 -8.57
CA PRO A 9 -3.79 25.41 -8.43
C PRO A 9 -2.31 25.03 -8.48
N SER A 10 -1.96 23.93 -7.82
CA SER A 10 -0.60 23.37 -7.86
C SER A 10 -0.31 22.66 -9.20
N ALA A 11 -1.32 22.02 -9.79
CA ALA A 11 -1.24 21.39 -11.11
C ALA A 11 -1.61 22.35 -12.26
N THR A 12 -1.03 22.11 -13.44
CA THR A 12 -1.44 22.81 -14.67
C THR A 12 -2.78 22.26 -15.18
N LEU A 13 -3.50 23.06 -15.98
CA LEU A 13 -4.75 22.61 -16.61
C LEU A 13 -4.54 21.38 -17.52
N GLU A 14 -3.38 21.29 -18.18
CA GLU A 14 -3.01 20.13 -18.99
C GLU A 14 -2.91 18.87 -18.13
N THR A 15 -2.18 18.93 -17.01
CA THR A 15 -2.09 17.80 -16.06
C THR A 15 -3.47 17.39 -15.56
N LEU A 16 -4.34 18.35 -15.22
CA LEU A 16 -5.69 18.06 -14.75
C LEU A 16 -6.54 17.36 -15.82
N LYS A 17 -6.40 17.73 -17.09
CA LYS A 17 -7.06 17.04 -18.21
C LYS A 17 -6.55 15.61 -18.37
N THR A 18 -5.23 15.39 -18.30
CA THR A 18 -4.64 14.05 -18.35
C THR A 18 -5.11 13.18 -17.19
N ARG A 19 -5.16 13.74 -15.96
CA ARG A 19 -5.70 13.06 -14.80
C ARG A 19 -7.17 12.66 -14.98
N ALA A 20 -8.00 13.55 -15.53
CA ALA A 20 -9.41 13.25 -15.81
C ALA A 20 -9.57 12.12 -16.84
N ALA A 21 -8.76 12.13 -17.91
CA ALA A 21 -8.72 11.05 -18.89
C ALA A 21 -8.28 9.72 -18.26
N LEU A 22 -7.26 9.75 -17.40
CA LEU A 22 -6.80 8.57 -16.67
C LEU A 22 -7.91 7.95 -15.79
N LEU A 23 -8.66 8.79 -15.06
CA LEU A 23 -9.81 8.34 -14.27
C LEU A 23 -10.87 7.65 -15.15
N ALA A 24 -11.18 8.23 -16.31
CA ALA A 24 -12.13 7.65 -17.26
C ALA A 24 -11.64 6.30 -17.80
N THR A 25 -10.37 6.20 -18.19
CA THR A 25 -9.75 4.95 -18.65
C THR A 25 -9.78 3.87 -17.57
N THR A 26 -9.45 4.21 -16.33
CA THR A 26 -9.50 3.26 -15.20
C THR A 26 -10.91 2.73 -14.98
N ARG A 27 -11.93 3.60 -14.97
CA ARG A 27 -13.33 3.15 -14.84
C ARG A 27 -13.76 2.27 -16.01
N ALA A 28 -13.41 2.64 -17.24
CA ALA A 28 -13.72 1.85 -18.42
C ALA A 28 -13.04 0.46 -18.38
N PHE A 29 -11.82 0.37 -17.85
CA PHE A 29 -11.11 -0.89 -17.69
C PHE A 29 -11.86 -1.89 -16.79
N PHE A 30 -12.37 -1.42 -15.66
CA PHE A 30 -13.13 -2.24 -14.71
C PHE A 30 -14.55 -2.52 -15.18
N ALA A 31 -15.23 -1.54 -15.78
CA ALA A 31 -16.55 -1.73 -16.38
C ALA A 31 -16.55 -2.81 -17.47
N ALA A 32 -15.50 -2.85 -18.30
CA ALA A 32 -15.34 -3.89 -19.33
C ALA A 32 -15.10 -5.31 -18.74
N ARG A 33 -14.81 -5.42 -17.45
CA ARG A 33 -14.53 -6.67 -16.71
C ARG A 33 -15.61 -7.02 -15.69
N ASP A 34 -16.73 -6.30 -15.72
CA ASP A 34 -17.86 -6.47 -14.80
C ASP A 34 -17.43 -6.40 -13.32
N VAL A 35 -16.54 -5.44 -13.01
CA VAL A 35 -16.13 -5.13 -11.63
C VAL A 35 -16.93 -3.92 -11.16
N LEU A 36 -17.70 -4.09 -10.10
CA LEU A 36 -18.62 -3.08 -9.59
C LEU A 36 -17.87 -1.93 -8.91
N GLU A 37 -18.09 -0.68 -9.34
CA GLU A 37 -17.63 0.51 -8.60
C GLU A 37 -18.48 0.64 -7.33
N VAL A 38 -17.83 0.75 -6.17
CA VAL A 38 -18.49 0.97 -4.88
C VAL A 38 -17.97 2.27 -4.25
N ASP A 39 -18.74 2.81 -3.30
CA ASP A 39 -18.35 3.99 -2.52
C ASP A 39 -18.55 3.71 -1.03
N THR A 40 -17.44 3.52 -0.32
CA THR A 40 -17.39 3.21 1.10
C THR A 40 -17.09 4.46 1.94
N PRO A 41 -17.54 4.51 3.22
CA PRO A 41 -17.41 5.71 4.06
C PRO A 41 -15.96 6.18 4.25
N LEU A 42 -15.74 7.49 4.17
CA LEU A 42 -14.43 8.09 4.49
C LEU A 42 -14.14 8.15 5.99
N LEU A 43 -15.20 8.13 6.82
CA LEU A 43 -15.13 8.16 8.28
C LEU A 43 -15.44 6.78 8.85
N ALA A 44 -14.53 6.28 9.68
CA ALA A 44 -14.64 5.02 10.39
C ALA A 44 -14.66 5.25 11.92
N GLN A 45 -15.29 4.33 12.65
CA GLN A 45 -15.32 4.37 14.13
C GLN A 45 -14.02 3.83 14.76
N CYS A 46 -13.16 3.21 13.96
CA CYS A 46 -11.86 2.69 14.36
C CYS A 46 -10.83 3.09 13.30
N GLY A 47 -9.59 3.29 13.75
CA GLY A 47 -8.43 3.42 12.87
C GLY A 47 -7.90 2.05 12.45
N VAL A 48 -6.73 2.05 11.84
CA VAL A 48 -5.96 0.83 11.56
C VAL A 48 -4.99 0.53 12.70
N THR A 49 -4.67 -0.74 12.91
CA THR A 49 -3.67 -1.16 13.90
C THR A 49 -2.26 -1.17 13.35
N ASP A 50 -2.09 -1.10 12.03
CA ASP A 50 -0.77 -1.07 11.38
C ASP A 50 0.19 -0.08 12.10
N PRO A 51 1.37 -0.54 12.57
CA PRO A 51 2.28 0.29 13.33
C PRO A 51 2.96 1.38 12.50
N HIS A 52 2.95 1.31 11.18
CA HIS A 52 3.57 2.28 10.28
C HIS A 52 2.60 3.36 9.81
N LEU A 53 1.29 3.15 9.99
CA LEU A 53 0.26 4.11 9.61
C LEU A 53 -0.27 4.92 10.81
N GLU A 54 -0.56 6.18 10.57
CA GLU A 54 -1.33 7.02 11.49
C GLU A 54 -2.60 7.56 10.82
N ASN A 55 -3.74 7.37 11.48
CA ASN A 55 -5.01 7.96 11.06
C ASN A 55 -5.08 9.44 11.45
N LEU A 56 -5.59 10.27 10.54
CA LEU A 56 -6.21 11.54 10.95
C LEU A 56 -7.53 11.23 11.69
N GLN A 57 -7.84 12.03 12.71
CA GLN A 57 -9.03 11.86 13.54
C GLN A 57 -9.85 13.15 13.62
N THR A 58 -11.15 13.00 13.81
CA THR A 58 -12.10 14.10 14.00
C THR A 58 -13.13 13.72 15.06
N GLU A 59 -13.86 14.69 15.59
CA GLU A 59 -14.93 14.47 16.56
C GLU A 59 -16.27 14.83 15.94
N LEU A 60 -17.24 13.92 16.07
CA LEU A 60 -18.61 14.13 15.66
C LEU A 60 -19.53 13.75 16.82
N LEU A 61 -20.29 14.71 17.35
CA LEU A 61 -21.23 14.51 18.45
C LEU A 61 -20.59 13.79 19.66
N ASN A 62 -19.40 14.25 20.09
CA ASN A 62 -18.59 13.68 21.18
C ASN A 62 -18.12 12.24 20.95
N THR A 63 -18.12 11.77 19.70
CA THR A 63 -17.55 10.48 19.32
C THR A 63 -16.36 10.72 18.39
N THR A 64 -15.21 10.11 18.69
CA THR A 64 -14.05 10.16 17.82
C THR A 64 -14.27 9.27 16.59
N TYR A 65 -14.02 9.83 15.42
CA TYR A 65 -13.97 9.13 14.14
C TYR A 65 -12.57 9.26 13.54
N TYR A 66 -12.23 8.30 12.70
CA TYR A 66 -10.96 8.21 12.00
C TYR A 66 -11.21 8.35 10.50
N LEU A 67 -10.41 9.16 9.84
CA LEU A 67 -10.38 9.17 8.39
C LEU A 67 -9.66 7.90 7.91
N GLN A 68 -10.25 7.24 6.92
CA GLN A 68 -9.73 5.97 6.43
C GLN A 68 -8.36 6.12 5.75
N THR A 69 -7.43 5.22 6.07
CA THR A 69 -6.11 5.10 5.43
C THR A 69 -6.17 4.26 4.15
N SER A 70 -7.22 3.45 4.01
CA SER A 70 -7.67 2.67 2.86
C SER A 70 -9.15 2.24 3.07
N PRO A 71 -9.94 2.03 2.00
CA PRO A 71 -11.29 1.46 2.08
C PRO A 71 -11.36 -0.05 2.40
N GLU A 72 -10.22 -0.72 2.57
CA GLU A 72 -10.07 -2.18 2.73
C GLU A 72 -11.10 -2.82 3.67
N TYR A 73 -11.25 -2.32 4.89
CA TYR A 73 -12.14 -2.96 5.88
C TYR A 73 -13.61 -2.91 5.45
N ALA A 74 -14.04 -1.80 4.86
CA ALA A 74 -15.40 -1.66 4.37
C ALA A 74 -15.63 -2.50 3.11
N MET A 75 -14.64 -2.58 2.22
CA MET A 75 -14.70 -3.43 1.02
C MET A 75 -14.72 -4.92 1.36
N LYS A 76 -13.90 -5.38 2.31
CA LYS A 76 -13.96 -6.77 2.82
C LYS A 76 -15.31 -7.13 3.41
N ARG A 77 -15.97 -6.18 4.09
CA ARG A 77 -17.34 -6.35 4.58
C ARG A 77 -18.36 -6.47 3.44
N LEU A 78 -18.18 -5.74 2.33
CA LEU A 78 -19.00 -5.91 1.13
C LEU A 78 -18.79 -7.29 0.49
N LEU A 79 -17.54 -7.78 0.43
CA LEU A 79 -17.22 -9.12 -0.07
C LEU A 79 -17.91 -10.21 0.75
N ALA A 80 -17.83 -10.13 2.08
CA ALA A 80 -18.54 -11.04 2.98
C ALA A 80 -20.07 -10.94 2.85
N ALA A 81 -20.60 -9.76 2.47
CA ALA A 81 -22.01 -9.57 2.16
C ALA A 81 -22.41 -10.02 0.74
N GLY A 82 -21.47 -10.59 -0.04
CA GLY A 82 -21.75 -11.15 -1.36
C GLY A 82 -21.74 -10.14 -2.52
N SER A 83 -21.01 -9.02 -2.39
CA SER A 83 -20.93 -8.00 -3.46
C SER A 83 -20.34 -8.50 -4.78
N GLY A 84 -19.60 -9.62 -4.76
CA GLY A 84 -18.79 -10.06 -5.90
C GLY A 84 -17.54 -9.19 -6.08
N CYS A 85 -17.01 -9.13 -7.31
CA CYS A 85 -15.83 -8.35 -7.63
C CYS A 85 -16.13 -6.84 -7.59
N ILE A 86 -15.34 -6.08 -6.85
CA ILE A 86 -15.57 -4.65 -6.59
C ILE A 86 -14.29 -3.84 -6.76
N TYR A 87 -14.42 -2.57 -7.15
CA TYR A 87 -13.34 -1.58 -7.11
C TYR A 87 -13.84 -0.25 -6.55
N GLN A 88 -12.93 0.59 -6.06
CA GLN A 88 -13.23 1.93 -5.60
C GLN A 88 -12.08 2.88 -5.94
N LEU A 89 -12.44 4.07 -6.44
CA LEU A 89 -11.56 5.24 -6.52
C LEU A 89 -11.93 6.19 -5.37
N SER A 90 -11.15 6.19 -4.30
CA SER A 90 -11.47 6.93 -3.06
C SER A 90 -10.39 7.92 -2.67
N LYS A 91 -10.79 8.92 -1.86
CA LYS A 91 -9.85 9.70 -1.06
C LYS A 91 -9.49 8.92 0.20
N VAL A 92 -8.19 8.84 0.47
CA VAL A 92 -7.64 8.24 1.68
C VAL A 92 -6.73 9.23 2.38
N PHE A 93 -6.57 9.04 3.67
CA PHE A 93 -5.94 10.01 4.57
C PHE A 93 -4.90 9.33 5.43
N ARG A 94 -3.68 9.87 5.45
CA ARG A 94 -2.59 9.38 6.29
C ARG A 94 -1.89 10.55 6.95
N ALA A 95 -1.68 10.46 8.26
CA ALA A 95 -1.00 11.48 9.04
C ALA A 95 0.54 11.30 9.00
N ASP A 96 1.06 10.76 7.90
CA ASP A 96 2.48 10.47 7.70
C ASP A 96 3.24 11.73 7.25
N GLU A 97 4.57 11.64 7.20
CA GLU A 97 5.41 12.76 6.78
C GLU A 97 5.13 13.23 5.35
N GLN A 98 5.11 14.56 5.17
CA GLN A 98 5.00 15.17 3.85
C GLN A 98 6.33 15.01 3.10
N SER A 99 6.24 14.57 1.85
CA SER A 99 7.40 14.45 0.97
C SER A 99 6.99 14.77 -0.47
N PRO A 100 7.93 14.90 -1.42
CA PRO A 100 7.62 15.03 -2.84
C PRO A 100 6.62 14.00 -3.38
N ARG A 101 6.52 12.82 -2.76
CA ARG A 101 5.71 11.67 -3.20
C ARG A 101 4.51 11.39 -2.30
N HIS A 102 4.30 12.18 -1.24
CA HIS A 102 3.29 11.95 -0.21
C HIS A 102 2.52 13.24 0.08
N ASN A 103 1.19 13.18 -0.05
CA ASN A 103 0.27 14.23 0.38
C ASN A 103 -0.69 13.63 1.42
N PRO A 104 -1.04 14.33 2.53
CA PRO A 104 -1.85 13.76 3.61
C PRO A 104 -3.21 13.22 3.16
N GLU A 105 -3.80 13.81 2.13
CA GLU A 105 -4.96 13.28 1.41
C GLU A 105 -4.55 12.93 -0.03
N PHE A 106 -4.82 11.70 -0.48
CA PHE A 106 -4.52 11.28 -1.85
C PHE A 106 -5.61 10.36 -2.40
N THR A 107 -5.63 10.16 -3.71
CA THR A 107 -6.54 9.23 -4.38
C THR A 107 -5.92 7.84 -4.46
N MET A 108 -6.67 6.86 -3.98
CA MET A 108 -6.35 5.44 -4.07
C MET A 108 -7.35 4.75 -5.00
N LEU A 109 -6.82 3.85 -5.83
CA LEU A 109 -7.61 2.86 -6.55
C LEU A 109 -7.44 1.54 -5.82
N GLU A 110 -8.51 0.96 -5.31
CA GLU A 110 -8.46 -0.33 -4.62
C GLU A 110 -9.51 -1.27 -5.20
N TRP A 111 -9.16 -2.55 -5.40
CA TRP A 111 -10.11 -3.52 -5.92
C TRP A 111 -9.85 -4.94 -5.42
N TYR A 112 -10.89 -5.75 -5.48
CA TYR A 112 -10.91 -7.14 -5.02
C TYR A 112 -11.55 -8.04 -6.07
N ARG A 113 -10.89 -9.18 -6.33
CA ARG A 113 -11.34 -10.19 -7.30
C ARG A 113 -11.61 -11.50 -6.58
N VAL A 114 -12.88 -11.89 -6.53
CA VAL A 114 -13.32 -13.16 -5.94
C VAL A 114 -12.84 -14.31 -6.82
N GLY A 115 -12.24 -15.33 -6.19
CA GLY A 115 -11.70 -16.51 -6.86
C GLY A 115 -10.34 -16.32 -7.51
N TYR A 116 -9.81 -15.09 -7.57
CA TYR A 116 -8.46 -14.85 -8.09
C TYR A 116 -7.38 -15.29 -7.10
N SER A 117 -6.38 -15.98 -7.62
CA SER A 117 -5.07 -16.13 -7.00
C SER A 117 -4.26 -14.83 -7.07
N MET A 118 -3.20 -14.73 -6.25
CA MET A 118 -2.25 -13.61 -6.31
C MET A 118 -1.71 -13.38 -7.73
N GLN A 119 -1.44 -14.44 -8.49
CA GLN A 119 -0.86 -14.32 -9.83
C GLN A 119 -1.84 -13.81 -10.88
N GLU A 120 -3.11 -14.20 -10.79
CA GLU A 120 -4.16 -13.64 -11.67
C GLU A 120 -4.36 -12.15 -11.39
N LEU A 121 -4.28 -11.74 -10.13
CA LEU A 121 -4.36 -10.32 -9.76
C LEU A 121 -3.14 -9.53 -10.27
N ILE A 122 -1.93 -10.07 -10.15
CA ILE A 122 -0.71 -9.46 -10.71
C ILE A 122 -0.85 -9.26 -12.23
N ALA A 123 -1.37 -10.26 -12.95
CA ALA A 123 -1.61 -10.13 -14.39
C ALA A 123 -2.63 -9.01 -14.71
N GLU A 124 -3.67 -8.86 -13.90
CA GLU A 124 -4.67 -7.79 -14.05
C GLU A 124 -4.07 -6.40 -13.76
N VAL A 125 -3.19 -6.27 -12.75
CA VAL A 125 -2.42 -5.04 -12.51
C VAL A 125 -1.60 -4.68 -13.74
N GLY A 126 -0.94 -5.65 -14.38
CA GLY A 126 -0.18 -5.42 -15.61
C GLY A 126 -1.04 -4.92 -16.76
N ALA A 127 -2.22 -5.53 -16.94
CA ALA A 127 -3.18 -5.09 -17.95
C ALA A 127 -3.69 -3.66 -17.69
N LEU A 128 -3.92 -3.29 -16.42
CA LEU A 128 -4.30 -1.94 -16.04
C LEU A 128 -3.17 -0.93 -16.33
N LEU A 129 -1.93 -1.23 -15.94
CA LEU A 129 -0.77 -0.37 -16.21
C LEU A 129 -0.53 -0.20 -17.71
N HIS A 130 -0.71 -1.25 -18.50
CA HIS A 130 -0.66 -1.16 -19.95
C HIS A 130 -1.77 -0.24 -20.50
N ALA A 131 -3.03 -0.44 -20.08
CA ALA A 131 -4.16 0.36 -20.55
C ALA A 131 -4.07 1.85 -20.15
N THR A 132 -3.44 2.15 -19.02
CA THR A 132 -3.42 3.51 -18.45
C THR A 132 -2.18 4.32 -18.82
N VAL A 133 -0.99 3.69 -18.81
CA VAL A 133 0.29 4.38 -19.04
C VAL A 133 1.14 3.70 -20.12
N ASN A 134 0.58 2.75 -20.88
CA ASN A 134 1.28 1.97 -21.90
C ASN A 134 2.56 1.33 -21.36
N ALA A 135 2.51 0.84 -20.12
CA ALA A 135 3.63 0.14 -19.52
C ALA A 135 3.96 -1.13 -20.33
N PRO A 136 5.25 -1.50 -20.43
CA PRO A 136 5.65 -2.80 -20.94
C PRO A 136 5.22 -3.93 -19.97
N PRO A 137 5.33 -5.20 -20.39
CA PRO A 137 5.02 -6.34 -19.53
C PRO A 137 5.77 -6.30 -18.18
N LEU A 138 5.09 -6.73 -17.13
CA LEU A 138 5.65 -6.81 -15.78
C LEU A 138 6.83 -7.80 -15.74
N LEU A 139 7.86 -7.44 -15.00
CA LEU A 139 8.87 -8.37 -14.49
C LEU A 139 8.46 -8.81 -13.09
N GLN A 140 8.84 -10.03 -12.68
CA GLN A 140 8.52 -10.56 -11.37
C GLN A 140 9.78 -11.10 -10.68
N MET A 141 9.95 -10.78 -9.40
CA MET A 141 10.96 -11.35 -8.51
C MET A 141 10.33 -11.68 -7.16
N THR A 142 10.89 -12.67 -6.45
CA THR A 142 10.55 -12.85 -5.04
C THR A 142 11.35 -11.87 -4.19
N TYR A 143 10.83 -11.54 -3.01
CA TYR A 143 11.52 -10.70 -2.03
C TYR A 143 12.90 -11.29 -1.69
N GLN A 144 12.95 -12.61 -1.50
CA GLN A 144 14.20 -13.34 -1.25
C GLN A 144 15.22 -13.16 -2.39
N GLN A 145 14.79 -13.37 -3.64
CA GLN A 145 15.67 -13.21 -4.80
C GLN A 145 16.17 -11.77 -4.94
N LEU A 146 15.29 -10.79 -4.70
CA LEU A 146 15.65 -9.38 -4.76
C LEU A 146 16.75 -9.02 -3.75
N PHE A 147 16.63 -9.48 -2.50
CA PHE A 147 17.65 -9.23 -1.48
C PHE A 147 18.96 -9.95 -1.78
N LEU A 148 18.91 -11.19 -2.27
CA LEU A 148 20.10 -11.91 -2.72
C LEU A 148 20.82 -11.17 -3.84
N ASP A 149 20.09 -10.71 -4.86
CA ASP A 149 20.67 -10.03 -6.02
C ASP A 149 21.25 -8.65 -5.68
N ARG A 150 20.62 -7.93 -4.74
CA ARG A 150 20.98 -6.53 -4.44
C ARG A 150 21.94 -6.38 -3.27
N LEU A 151 21.87 -7.28 -2.29
CA LEU A 151 22.62 -7.19 -1.04
C LEU A 151 23.47 -8.43 -0.76
N GLY A 152 23.28 -9.53 -1.49
CA GLY A 152 23.95 -10.80 -1.19
C GLY A 152 23.50 -11.44 0.12
N VAL A 153 22.36 -11.02 0.66
CA VAL A 153 21.80 -11.49 1.93
C VAL A 153 20.50 -12.24 1.66
N ASP A 154 20.33 -13.41 2.27
CA ASP A 154 19.05 -14.12 2.28
C ASP A 154 18.18 -13.57 3.42
N PRO A 155 17.07 -12.86 3.14
CA PRO A 155 16.24 -12.23 4.17
C PRO A 155 15.44 -13.26 4.99
N LEU A 156 15.36 -14.52 4.54
CA LEU A 156 14.63 -15.60 5.22
C LEU A 156 15.56 -16.52 6.02
N ALA A 157 16.87 -16.26 6.01
CA ALA A 157 17.84 -17.06 6.73
C ALA A 157 17.80 -16.80 8.25
N PRO A 158 18.06 -17.80 9.11
CA PRO A 158 18.07 -17.61 10.56
C PRO A 158 19.06 -16.54 11.06
N ASN A 159 20.10 -16.24 10.29
CA ASN A 159 21.12 -15.24 10.59
C ASN A 159 20.95 -13.94 9.79
N ALA A 160 19.80 -13.73 9.13
CA ALA A 160 19.52 -12.56 8.29
C ALA A 160 19.74 -11.24 9.05
N LEU A 161 19.38 -11.16 10.34
CA LEU A 161 19.58 -9.98 11.18
C LEU A 161 21.05 -9.51 11.14
N VAL A 162 21.97 -10.38 11.54
CA VAL A 162 23.41 -10.06 11.64
C VAL A 162 24.00 -9.76 10.25
N GLN A 163 23.56 -10.49 9.22
CA GLN A 163 24.00 -10.26 7.85
C GLN A 163 23.56 -8.88 7.33
N LEU A 164 22.30 -8.49 7.57
CA LEU A 164 21.78 -7.17 7.21
C LEU A 164 22.47 -6.06 7.98
N GLN A 165 22.65 -6.21 9.30
CA GLN A 165 23.42 -5.24 10.11
C GLN A 165 24.81 -5.01 9.49
N THR A 166 25.51 -6.10 9.16
CA THR A 166 26.85 -6.06 8.58
C THR A 166 26.85 -5.39 7.20
N GLU A 167 25.93 -5.77 6.33
CA GLU A 167 25.84 -5.25 4.96
C GLU A 167 25.43 -3.77 4.93
N LEU A 168 24.41 -3.39 5.70
CA LEU A 168 23.97 -2.00 5.79
C LEU A 168 25.02 -1.11 6.47
N ALA A 169 25.78 -1.62 7.45
CA ALA A 169 26.83 -0.86 8.12
C ALA A 169 28.04 -0.50 7.24
N GLN A 170 28.18 -1.11 6.06
CA GLN A 170 29.16 -0.70 5.06
C GLN A 170 28.87 0.72 4.52
N ARG A 171 27.60 1.16 4.59
CA ARG A 171 27.15 2.49 4.17
C ARG A 171 27.29 3.48 5.34
N PRO A 172 28.17 4.51 5.25
CA PRO A 172 28.46 5.40 6.37
C PRO A 172 27.23 6.08 6.98
N GLU A 173 26.25 6.43 6.15
CA GLU A 173 25.01 7.10 6.54
C GLU A 173 24.03 6.19 7.29
N LEU A 174 24.13 4.87 7.12
CA LEU A 174 23.27 3.89 7.79
C LEU A 174 23.97 3.20 8.95
N ARG A 175 25.28 3.34 9.09
CA ARG A 175 26.12 2.53 10.00
C ARG A 175 25.64 2.49 11.43
N ASP A 176 25.45 3.66 12.04
CA ASP A 176 25.13 3.76 13.46
C ASP A 176 23.74 3.18 13.74
N TRP A 177 22.77 3.48 12.87
CA TRP A 177 21.42 2.92 12.95
C TRP A 177 21.42 1.40 12.74
N ALA A 178 21.98 0.93 11.63
CA ALA A 178 21.99 -0.49 11.28
C ALA A 178 22.69 -1.35 12.32
N SER A 179 23.77 -0.86 12.93
CA SER A 179 24.50 -1.60 13.97
C SER A 179 23.76 -1.65 15.31
N ALA A 180 22.86 -0.71 15.58
CA ALA A 180 22.11 -0.60 16.83
C ALA A 180 20.71 -1.21 16.75
N GLU A 181 20.13 -1.32 15.55
CA GLU A 181 18.81 -1.90 15.32
C GLU A 181 18.84 -3.42 15.51
N ASN A 182 17.89 -3.94 16.30
CA ASN A 182 17.81 -5.36 16.67
C ASN A 182 16.51 -6.02 16.18
N ASP A 183 15.66 -5.26 15.50
CA ASP A 183 14.46 -5.75 14.87
C ASP A 183 14.72 -6.08 13.38
N LEU A 184 14.48 -7.33 13.00
CA LEU A 184 14.73 -7.79 11.65
C LEU A 184 13.83 -7.09 10.63
N ASP A 185 12.56 -6.87 10.94
CA ASP A 185 11.64 -6.22 10.01
C ASP A 185 12.00 -4.75 9.80
N THR A 186 12.39 -4.03 10.85
CA THR A 186 12.90 -2.66 10.71
C THR A 186 14.14 -2.59 9.80
N LEU A 187 15.08 -3.55 9.92
CA LEU A 187 16.24 -3.61 9.03
C LEU A 187 15.86 -3.95 7.58
N LEU A 188 14.93 -4.88 7.39
CA LEU A 188 14.42 -5.29 6.08
C LEU A 188 13.70 -4.14 5.37
N GLU A 189 12.83 -3.41 6.09
CA GLU A 189 12.14 -2.22 5.60
C GLU A 189 13.14 -1.11 5.25
N GLY A 190 14.11 -0.84 6.13
CA GLY A 190 15.14 0.15 5.86
C GLY A 190 16.04 -0.23 4.69
N ALA A 191 16.41 -1.51 4.55
CA ALA A 191 17.14 -2.01 3.39
C ALA A 191 16.34 -1.83 2.09
N MET A 192 15.04 -2.13 2.11
CA MET A 192 14.16 -1.95 0.98
C MET A 192 14.07 -0.47 0.59
N ALA A 193 13.67 0.40 1.52
CA ALA A 193 13.38 1.81 1.25
C ALA A 193 14.63 2.67 0.98
N LEU A 194 15.73 2.43 1.70
CA LEU A 194 16.92 3.28 1.66
C LEU A 194 17.99 2.79 0.69
N VAL A 195 17.98 1.50 0.35
CA VAL A 195 19.04 0.89 -0.48
C VAL A 195 18.49 0.29 -1.76
N ILE A 196 17.49 -0.60 -1.68
CA ILE A 196 17.01 -1.36 -2.85
C ILE A 196 16.15 -0.48 -3.76
N GLU A 197 15.08 0.12 -3.24
CA GLU A 197 14.14 0.93 -4.01
C GLU A 197 14.78 2.07 -4.82
N PRO A 198 15.75 2.85 -4.29
CA PRO A 198 16.42 3.88 -5.08
C PRO A 198 17.17 3.34 -6.30
N GLN A 199 17.55 2.06 -6.29
CA GLN A 199 18.21 1.37 -7.40
C GLN A 199 17.21 0.69 -8.35
N LEU A 200 15.95 0.57 -7.96
CA LEU A 200 14.86 0.09 -8.82
C LEU A 200 14.46 1.21 -9.78
N GLN A 201 15.19 1.33 -10.88
CA GLN A 201 14.79 2.10 -12.05
C GLN A 201 14.42 1.18 -13.21
N PRO A 202 13.42 0.30 -13.04
CA PRO A 202 13.17 -0.69 -14.06
C PRO A 202 12.52 0.00 -15.27
N GLU A 203 13.05 -0.27 -16.47
CA GLU A 203 12.45 0.17 -17.74
C GLU A 203 11.02 -0.40 -17.91
N ALA A 204 10.73 -1.48 -17.18
CA ALA A 204 9.43 -2.12 -17.07
C ALA A 204 8.92 -2.15 -15.61
N PRO A 205 7.62 -2.27 -15.35
CA PRO A 205 7.12 -2.48 -13.98
C PRO A 205 7.73 -3.74 -13.36
N LEU A 206 8.25 -3.65 -12.14
CA LEU A 206 8.76 -4.77 -11.36
C LEU A 206 7.77 -5.13 -10.25
N VAL A 207 7.36 -6.39 -10.20
CA VAL A 207 6.56 -6.96 -9.13
C VAL A 207 7.47 -7.73 -8.19
N VAL A 208 7.49 -7.33 -6.93
CA VAL A 208 8.16 -8.06 -5.86
C VAL A 208 7.11 -8.86 -5.12
N THR A 209 7.31 -10.17 -4.94
CA THR A 209 6.32 -11.10 -4.37
C THR A 209 6.90 -11.87 -3.19
N HIS A 210 6.05 -12.56 -2.41
CA HIS A 210 6.48 -13.45 -1.33
C HIS A 210 7.28 -12.72 -0.24
N TYR A 211 6.69 -11.64 0.29
CA TYR A 211 7.26 -10.91 1.42
C TYR A 211 7.37 -11.80 2.66
N PRO A 212 8.29 -11.53 3.60
CA PRO A 212 8.40 -12.28 4.85
C PRO A 212 7.06 -12.38 5.59
N ALA A 213 6.81 -13.50 6.26
CA ALA A 213 5.56 -13.75 6.99
C ALA A 213 5.27 -12.72 8.09
N SER A 214 6.31 -12.14 8.68
CA SER A 214 6.20 -11.02 9.63
C SER A 214 5.62 -9.75 8.99
N GLN A 215 5.82 -9.57 7.69
CA GLN A 215 5.33 -8.46 6.87
C GLN A 215 4.09 -8.86 6.05
N ALA A 216 3.33 -9.86 6.52
CA ALA A 216 2.15 -10.35 5.82
C ALA A 216 1.00 -9.32 5.77
N ALA A 217 0.97 -8.32 6.67
CA ALA A 217 -0.17 -7.42 6.83
C ALA A 217 -1.50 -8.21 6.95
N LEU A 218 -2.40 -8.11 5.98
CA LEU A 218 -3.66 -8.87 5.92
C LEU A 218 -3.64 -10.02 4.88
N ALA A 219 -2.46 -10.43 4.43
CA ALA A 219 -2.26 -11.52 3.47
C ALA A 219 -2.28 -12.92 4.11
N GLN A 220 -2.65 -13.94 3.34
CA GLN A 220 -2.41 -15.35 3.68
C GLN A 220 -0.90 -15.66 3.70
N LEU A 221 -0.50 -16.63 4.51
CA LEU A 221 0.83 -17.25 4.39
C LEU A 221 0.85 -18.20 3.19
N ASP A 222 2.00 -18.34 2.55
CA ASP A 222 2.14 -19.27 1.45
C ASP A 222 2.05 -20.71 1.97
N PRO A 223 1.12 -21.55 1.49
CA PRO A 223 0.96 -22.92 1.96
C PRO A 223 2.18 -23.82 1.68
N SER A 224 3.03 -23.45 0.72
CA SER A 224 4.25 -24.17 0.36
C SER A 224 5.48 -23.72 1.16
N ASP A 225 5.50 -22.48 1.65
CA ASP A 225 6.55 -21.94 2.52
C ASP A 225 5.98 -20.91 3.50
N GLN A 226 5.72 -21.35 4.74
CA GLN A 226 5.13 -20.52 5.78
C GLN A 226 6.03 -19.37 6.26
N ARG A 227 7.29 -19.28 5.79
CA ARG A 227 8.18 -18.15 6.06
C ARG A 227 7.79 -16.91 5.26
N VAL A 228 6.97 -17.05 4.22
CA VAL A 228 6.54 -15.96 3.34
C VAL A 228 5.02 -15.83 3.28
N ALA A 229 4.56 -14.65 2.90
CA ALA A 229 3.17 -14.31 2.69
C ALA A 229 2.87 -14.14 1.20
N LEU A 230 1.64 -14.47 0.79
CA LEU A 230 1.11 -14.22 -0.55
C LEU A 230 0.77 -12.73 -0.73
N ARG A 231 1.81 -11.89 -0.61
CA ARG A 231 1.81 -10.44 -0.78
C ARG A 231 2.75 -10.06 -1.92
N PHE A 232 2.40 -8.99 -2.63
CA PHE A 232 3.22 -8.39 -3.65
C PHE A 232 3.14 -6.86 -3.63
N GLU A 233 4.20 -6.23 -4.12
CA GLU A 233 4.22 -4.80 -4.42
C GLU A 233 4.70 -4.57 -5.83
N VAL A 234 4.27 -3.46 -6.44
CA VAL A 234 4.62 -3.10 -7.82
C VAL A 234 5.38 -1.79 -7.83
N PHE A 235 6.58 -1.82 -8.40
CA PHE A 235 7.46 -0.66 -8.55
C PHE A 235 7.60 -0.29 -10.02
N TYR A 236 7.40 0.98 -10.37
CA TYR A 236 7.60 1.45 -11.74
C TYR A 236 7.96 2.94 -11.77
N GLY A 237 8.92 3.31 -12.62
CA GLY A 237 9.40 4.69 -12.73
C GLY A 237 9.98 5.26 -11.42
N GLY A 238 10.58 4.40 -10.58
CA GLY A 238 11.13 4.78 -9.28
C GLY A 238 10.08 5.07 -8.20
N LEU A 239 8.82 4.64 -8.42
CA LEU A 239 7.72 4.76 -7.48
C LEU A 239 7.18 3.37 -7.15
N GLU A 240 6.93 3.11 -5.88
CA GLU A 240 6.01 2.06 -5.45
C GLU A 240 4.58 2.48 -5.86
N LEU A 241 3.93 1.71 -6.70
CA LEU A 241 2.61 2.02 -7.24
C LEU A 241 1.48 1.31 -6.50
N ALA A 242 1.69 0.05 -6.13
CA ALA A 242 0.63 -0.78 -5.58
C ALA A 242 1.16 -1.79 -4.58
N ASN A 243 0.33 -2.13 -3.61
CA ASN A 243 0.52 -3.22 -2.65
C ASN A 243 -0.73 -4.09 -2.67
N GLY A 244 -0.57 -5.39 -2.84
CA GLY A 244 -1.68 -6.33 -2.96
C GLY A 244 -1.33 -7.70 -2.41
N TYR A 245 -2.34 -8.51 -2.17
CA TYR A 245 -2.18 -9.81 -1.55
C TYR A 245 -3.36 -10.74 -1.82
N GLN A 246 -3.12 -12.03 -1.61
CA GLN A 246 -4.18 -13.01 -1.44
C GLN A 246 -4.73 -12.90 -0.01
N GLU A 247 -6.03 -12.64 0.10
CA GLU A 247 -6.66 -12.10 1.31
C GLU A 247 -6.77 -13.12 2.44
N LEU A 248 -6.38 -12.74 3.66
CA LEU A 248 -6.67 -13.53 4.85
C LEU A 248 -8.19 -13.55 5.12
N THR A 249 -8.78 -14.74 5.16
CA THR A 249 -10.20 -14.95 5.47
C THR A 249 -10.45 -15.43 6.90
N ASP A 250 -9.40 -15.81 7.64
CA ASP A 250 -9.51 -16.32 9.01
C ASP A 250 -9.64 -15.17 10.02
N ALA A 251 -10.82 -15.06 10.63
CA ALA A 251 -11.13 -14.02 11.61
C ALA A 251 -10.29 -14.12 12.89
N ALA A 252 -9.98 -15.34 13.35
CA ALA A 252 -9.21 -15.53 14.58
C ALA A 252 -7.75 -15.11 14.38
N LEU A 253 -7.16 -15.50 13.24
CA LEU A 253 -5.81 -15.07 12.87
C LEU A 253 -5.77 -13.54 12.64
N GLN A 254 -6.79 -12.95 12.01
CA GLN A 254 -6.86 -11.50 11.85
C GLN A 254 -6.91 -10.77 13.21
N ALA A 255 -7.67 -11.29 14.17
CA ALA A 255 -7.73 -10.73 15.53
C ALA A 255 -6.37 -10.84 16.25
N GLN A 256 -5.63 -11.93 16.06
CA GLN A 256 -4.28 -12.09 16.60
C GLN A 256 -3.31 -11.07 16.00
N ARG A 257 -3.39 -10.80 14.68
CA ARG A 257 -2.57 -9.77 14.03
C ARG A 257 -2.87 -8.38 14.56
N PHE A 258 -4.14 -8.02 14.75
CA PHE A 258 -4.50 -6.75 15.41
C PHE A 258 -3.93 -6.61 16.83
N ALA A 259 -3.83 -7.70 17.59
CA ALA A 259 -3.21 -7.69 18.91
C ALA A 259 -1.68 -7.52 18.83
N ALA A 260 -1.03 -8.22 17.89
CA ALA A 260 0.40 -8.12 17.65
C ALA A 260 0.81 -6.71 17.20
N ASP A 261 0.07 -6.14 16.26
CA ASP A 261 0.23 -4.75 15.80
C ASP A 261 0.18 -3.77 16.98
N ASN A 262 -0.79 -3.91 17.88
CA ASN A 262 -0.89 -3.05 19.06
C ASN A 262 0.26 -3.22 20.06
N ALA A 263 0.75 -4.45 20.23
CA ALA A 263 1.94 -4.71 21.02
C ALA A 263 3.16 -3.99 20.41
N ARG A 264 3.29 -4.02 19.07
CA ARG A 264 4.34 -3.29 18.35
C ARG A 264 4.18 -1.78 18.49
N ARG A 265 2.97 -1.25 18.33
CA ARG A 265 2.67 0.18 18.56
C ARG A 265 3.09 0.61 19.96
N ALA A 266 2.80 -0.18 20.99
CA ALA A 266 3.21 0.09 22.36
C ALA A 266 4.74 0.13 22.53
N GLN A 267 5.48 -0.80 21.90
CA GLN A 267 6.94 -0.80 21.89
C GLN A 267 7.52 0.45 21.23
N LEU A 268 6.86 0.95 20.17
CA LEU A 268 7.22 2.18 19.46
C LEU A 268 6.73 3.46 20.15
N GLY A 269 6.11 3.37 21.33
CA GLY A 269 5.54 4.51 22.03
C GLY A 269 4.31 5.15 21.36
N LYS A 270 3.68 4.43 20.43
CA LYS A 270 2.48 4.87 19.71
C LYS A 270 1.20 4.47 20.46
N ALA A 271 0.13 5.24 20.28
CA ALA A 271 -1.17 4.93 20.86
C ALA A 271 -1.74 3.64 20.24
N GLN A 272 -2.24 2.72 21.07
CA GLN A 272 -2.94 1.52 20.61
C GLN A 272 -4.30 1.87 19.99
N ARG A 273 -4.77 1.03 19.07
CA ARG A 273 -6.03 1.19 18.35
C ARG A 273 -6.85 -0.10 18.45
N ASN A 274 -8.16 0.02 18.63
CA ASN A 274 -9.02 -1.15 18.60
C ASN A 274 -9.08 -1.70 17.16
N GLY A 275 -8.87 -3.01 17.00
CA GLY A 275 -9.17 -3.68 15.75
C GLY A 275 -10.66 -3.55 15.37
N ASP A 276 -10.98 -3.52 14.08
CA ASP A 276 -12.35 -3.34 13.62
C ASP A 276 -13.19 -4.59 13.90
N ALA A 277 -14.04 -4.52 14.92
CA ALA A 277 -14.94 -5.60 15.30
C ALA A 277 -15.94 -5.97 14.19
N ARG A 278 -16.32 -5.04 13.31
CA ARG A 278 -17.22 -5.32 12.17
C ARG A 278 -16.50 -6.07 11.06
N LEU A 279 -15.22 -5.79 10.84
CA LEU A 279 -14.41 -6.62 9.94
C LEU A 279 -14.31 -8.05 10.47
N LEU A 280 -13.97 -8.21 11.75
CA LEU A 280 -13.88 -9.55 12.37
C LEU A 280 -15.22 -10.31 12.28
N ALA A 281 -16.33 -9.63 12.56
CA ALA A 281 -17.66 -10.22 12.41
C ALA A 281 -17.97 -10.61 10.96
N ALA A 282 -17.58 -9.81 9.97
CA ALA A 282 -17.75 -10.14 8.56
C ALA A 282 -16.91 -11.35 8.13
N LEU A 283 -15.65 -11.43 8.55
CA LEU A 283 -14.80 -12.60 8.32
C LEU A 283 -15.40 -13.88 8.94
N GLN A 284 -16.02 -13.77 10.13
CA GLN A 284 -16.71 -14.89 10.78
C GLN A 284 -17.96 -15.36 10.01
N GLN A 285 -18.65 -14.47 9.30
CA GLN A 285 -19.77 -14.87 8.42
C GLN A 285 -19.29 -15.59 7.15
N GLY A 286 -18.01 -15.44 6.80
CA GLY A 286 -17.40 -16.03 5.62
C GLY A 286 -17.18 -15.00 4.53
N MET A 287 -15.92 -14.60 4.36
CA MET A 287 -15.48 -13.87 3.16
C MET A 287 -15.02 -14.90 2.11
N PRO A 288 -15.48 -14.81 0.85
CA PRO A 288 -15.03 -15.72 -0.19
C PRO A 288 -13.52 -15.56 -0.42
N ALA A 289 -12.85 -16.63 -0.85
CA ALA A 289 -11.45 -16.56 -1.24
C ALA A 289 -11.27 -15.54 -2.39
N CYS A 290 -10.34 -14.62 -2.22
CA CYS A 290 -10.10 -13.53 -3.15
C CYS A 290 -8.67 -13.01 -3.02
N SER A 291 -8.30 -12.17 -3.98
CA SER A 291 -7.09 -11.33 -3.88
C SER A 291 -7.49 -9.86 -4.04
N GLY A 292 -6.84 -8.98 -3.30
CA GLY A 292 -7.05 -7.54 -3.31
C GLY A 292 -5.75 -6.77 -3.55
N VAL A 293 -5.87 -5.55 -4.07
CA VAL A 293 -4.73 -4.67 -4.31
C VAL A 293 -5.15 -3.21 -4.23
N ALA A 294 -4.31 -2.42 -3.56
CA ALA A 294 -4.42 -0.97 -3.45
C ALA A 294 -3.31 -0.32 -4.27
N LEU A 295 -3.68 0.58 -5.18
CA LEU A 295 -2.80 1.33 -6.07
C LEU A 295 -2.93 2.83 -5.79
N GLY A 296 -1.78 3.49 -5.61
CA GLY A 296 -1.70 4.95 -5.48
C GLY A 296 -2.02 5.63 -6.82
N PHE A 297 -3.28 5.99 -7.04
CA PHE A 297 -3.73 6.57 -8.31
C PHE A 297 -2.99 7.89 -8.62
N ASP A 298 -2.65 8.65 -7.59
CA ASP A 298 -1.85 9.87 -7.72
C ASP A 298 -0.43 9.60 -8.25
N ARG A 299 0.21 8.52 -7.78
CA ARG A 299 1.52 8.08 -8.29
C ARG A 299 1.42 7.59 -9.74
N LEU A 300 0.34 6.89 -10.10
CA LEU A 300 0.06 6.54 -11.50
C LEU A 300 -0.12 7.78 -12.39
N ALA A 301 -0.83 8.80 -11.90
CA ALA A 301 -0.98 10.07 -12.60
C ALA A 301 0.34 10.83 -12.75
N MET A 302 1.24 10.75 -11.75
CA MET A 302 2.59 11.28 -11.83
C MET A 302 3.37 10.61 -12.97
N LEU A 303 3.31 9.28 -13.08
CA LEU A 303 3.96 8.55 -14.18
C LEU A 303 3.38 8.95 -15.54
N ALA A 304 2.05 8.97 -15.68
CA ALA A 304 1.37 9.35 -16.91
C ALA A 304 1.78 10.76 -17.39
N CYS A 305 1.94 11.68 -16.45
CA CYS A 305 2.30 13.09 -16.72
C CYS A 305 3.81 13.36 -16.66
N ARG A 306 4.65 12.34 -16.40
CA ARG A 306 6.10 12.46 -16.18
C ARG A 306 6.47 13.50 -15.11
N LYS A 307 5.72 13.52 -14.00
CA LYS A 307 5.92 14.42 -12.86
C LYS A 307 6.70 13.75 -11.74
N GLN A 308 7.50 14.53 -11.03
CA GLN A 308 8.32 14.06 -9.92
C GLN A 308 7.70 14.40 -8.56
N HIS A 309 6.82 15.40 -8.51
CA HIS A 309 6.14 15.83 -7.29
C HIS A 309 4.64 15.60 -7.38
N ILE A 310 4.04 15.02 -6.34
CA ILE A 310 2.59 14.79 -6.24
C ILE A 310 1.79 16.09 -6.34
N ALA A 311 2.34 17.20 -5.84
CA ALA A 311 1.68 18.51 -5.94
C ALA A 311 1.41 18.93 -7.39
N GLU A 312 2.22 18.48 -8.36
CA GLU A 312 2.03 18.78 -9.77
C GLU A 312 0.84 18.06 -10.41
N ILE A 313 0.27 17.04 -9.74
CA ILE A 313 -0.91 16.29 -10.22
C ILE A 313 -2.18 16.59 -9.43
N LEU A 314 -2.08 17.27 -8.29
CA LEU A 314 -3.22 17.65 -7.46
C LEU A 314 -3.75 19.01 -7.90
N PRO A 315 -5.07 19.22 -7.96
CA PRO A 315 -5.62 20.56 -8.15
C PRO A 315 -5.07 21.53 -7.10
N PHE A 316 -5.07 21.11 -5.84
CA PHE A 316 -4.48 21.82 -4.71
C PHE A 316 -3.78 20.81 -3.81
N ALA A 317 -2.46 20.91 -3.68
CA ALA A 317 -1.71 20.22 -2.65
C ALA A 317 -1.93 20.88 -1.29
N ILE A 318 -1.54 20.20 -0.20
CA ILE A 318 -1.85 20.64 1.17
C ILE A 318 -1.32 22.05 1.50
N ASP A 319 -0.26 22.53 0.85
CA ASP A 319 0.29 23.87 1.01
C ASP A 319 -0.61 24.98 0.38
N ARG A 320 -1.59 24.59 -0.44
CA ARG A 320 -2.54 25.48 -1.14
C ARG A 320 -4.01 25.09 -0.95
N ALA A 321 -4.30 24.13 -0.06
CA ALA A 321 -5.66 23.63 0.20
C ALA A 321 -6.50 24.58 1.06
#